data_AF-A0A836VNM2-F1
#
_entry.id   AF-A0A836VNM2-F1
#
_cell.length_a   1.000
_cell.length_b   1.000
_cell.length_c   1.000
_cell.angle_alpha   90.00
_cell.angle_beta   90.00
_cell.angle_gamma   90.00
#
_symmetry.space_group_name_H-M   'P 1'
#
loop_
_entity.id
_entity.type
_entity.pdbx_description
1 polymer ?
#
loop_
_entity_poly.entity_id
_entity_poly.type
_entity_poly.pdbx_seq_one_letter_code
_entity_poly.pdbx_strand_id
1 'polypeptide(L)'
;MQKDNKRIDLRFALTAPGTMWNLLYEGMEQNINLRSTFKGKDEESVEALIKFGEILKRKKTYDINIISNGIEINKILPINNFKSGEQWTTLMTKLKEEIIKMI
;
A
#
# COMPACT_ATOMS: atom_id res chain seq x y z
N MET A 1 20.55 15.00 -10.12
CA MET A 1 19.54 14.84 -9.05
C MET A 1 18.81 13.52 -9.27
N GLN A 2 19.24 12.43 -8.62
CA GLN A 2 18.62 11.09 -8.74
C GLN A 2 18.90 10.17 -7.52
N LYS A 3 19.37 10.72 -6.38
CA LYS A 3 19.73 9.91 -5.20
C LYS A 3 18.52 9.61 -4.29
N ASP A 4 17.55 10.51 -4.21
CA ASP A 4 16.51 10.44 -3.16
C ASP A 4 15.40 9.41 -3.46
N ASN A 5 15.14 9.13 -4.73
CA ASN A 5 14.13 8.14 -5.15
C ASN A 5 14.46 6.68 -4.76
N LYS A 6 15.68 6.45 -4.24
CA LYS A 6 16.15 5.15 -3.77
C LYS A 6 15.91 4.91 -2.28
N ARG A 7 15.58 5.92 -1.47
CA ARG A 7 15.48 5.79 0.00
C ARG A 7 14.27 4.98 0.47
N ILE A 8 13.17 5.02 -0.30
CA ILE A 8 11.95 4.25 -0.02
C ILE A 8 11.66 3.27 -1.16
N ASP A 9 11.52 2.00 -0.84
CA ASP A 9 11.00 0.96 -1.74
C ASP A 9 9.48 0.91 -1.63
N LEU A 10 8.77 0.82 -2.77
CA LEU A 10 7.31 0.69 -2.83
C LEU A 10 6.98 -0.57 -3.61
N ARG A 11 6.24 -1.49 -2.97
CA ARG A 11 5.78 -2.74 -3.58
C ARG A 11 4.27 -2.81 -3.55
N PHE A 12 3.72 -3.47 -4.57
CA PHE A 12 2.30 -3.75 -4.69
C PHE A 12 2.07 -5.25 -4.60
N ALA A 13 1.05 -5.65 -3.84
CA ALA A 13 0.57 -7.01 -3.81
C ALA A 13 -0.95 -7.02 -3.92
N LEU A 14 -1.49 -8.02 -4.63
CA LEU A 14 -2.91 -8.27 -4.73
C LEU A 14 -3.17 -9.60 -4.03
N THR A 15 -4.03 -9.58 -3.01
CA THR A 15 -4.42 -10.77 -2.27
C THR A 15 -5.93 -10.94 -2.38
N ALA A 16 -6.40 -12.07 -2.88
CA ALA A 16 -7.82 -12.40 -2.90
C ALA A 16 -8.12 -13.37 -1.74
N PRO A 17 -9.19 -13.16 -0.95
CA PRO A 17 -9.71 -14.15 -0.03
C PRO A 17 -10.43 -15.21 -0.86
N GLY A 18 -9.67 -16.13 -1.45
CA GLY A 18 -10.22 -17.24 -2.21
C GLY A 18 -9.14 -18.07 -2.88
N THR A 19 -9.26 -19.38 -2.76
CA THR A 19 -8.53 -20.32 -3.62
C THR A 19 -9.01 -20.17 -5.06
N MET A 20 -8.18 -20.50 -6.05
CA MET A 20 -8.56 -20.52 -7.48
C MET A 20 -9.86 -21.32 -7.75
N TRP A 21 -10.20 -22.26 -6.88
CA TRP A 21 -11.47 -23.00 -6.85
C TRP A 21 -12.71 -22.14 -6.61
N ASN A 22 -12.60 -21.05 -5.84
CA ASN A 22 -13.73 -20.18 -5.52
C ASN A 22 -14.15 -19.31 -6.73
N LEU A 23 -13.24 -19.09 -7.68
CA LEU A 23 -13.52 -18.42 -8.96
C LEU A 23 -14.36 -19.28 -9.90
N LEU A 24 -14.31 -20.61 -9.77
CA LEU A 24 -14.91 -21.54 -10.70
C LEU A 24 -16.34 -21.96 -10.32
N TYR A 25 -16.74 -21.83 -9.05
CA TYR A 25 -17.96 -22.48 -8.56
C TYR A 25 -19.11 -21.56 -8.15
N GLU A 26 -18.89 -20.36 -7.60
CA GLU A 26 -20.01 -19.58 -7.07
C GLU A 26 -19.79 -18.08 -7.25
N GLY A 27 -20.80 -17.40 -7.82
CA GLY A 27 -20.85 -15.95 -8.03
C GLY A 27 -20.90 -15.13 -6.74
N MET A 28 -19.91 -15.30 -5.86
CA MET A 28 -19.71 -14.43 -4.69
C MET A 28 -19.14 -13.08 -5.13
N GLU A 29 -19.50 -12.02 -4.40
CA GLU A 29 -18.80 -10.74 -4.45
C GLU A 29 -17.34 -10.94 -4.03
N GLN A 30 -16.49 -11.16 -5.03
CA GLN A 30 -15.06 -11.33 -4.79
C GLN A 30 -14.46 -9.96 -4.52
N ASN A 31 -14.03 -9.74 -3.29
CA ASN A 31 -13.23 -8.58 -2.91
C ASN A 31 -11.75 -8.95 -2.96
N ILE A 32 -10.93 -8.13 -3.61
CA ILE A 32 -9.47 -8.20 -3.55
C ILE A 32 -8.96 -7.21 -2.51
N ASN A 33 -7.87 -7.54 -1.84
CA ASN A 33 -7.09 -6.61 -1.03
C ASN A 33 -5.84 -6.18 -1.80
N LEU A 34 -5.81 -4.90 -2.14
CA LEU A 34 -4.63 -4.22 -2.65
C LEU A 34 -3.76 -3.78 -1.48
N ARG A 35 -2.58 -4.37 -1.39
CA ARG A 35 -1.57 -4.00 -0.40
C ARG A 35 -0.47 -3.19 -1.07
N SER A 36 -0.17 -2.03 -0.51
CA SER A 36 1.00 -1.24 -0.84
C SER A 36 1.95 -1.19 0.34
N THR A 37 3.18 -1.63 0.13
CA THR A 37 4.20 -1.73 1.18
C THR A 37 5.32 -0.74 0.89
N PHE A 38 5.52 0.18 1.82
CA PHE A 38 6.59 1.18 1.81
C PHE A 38 7.68 0.72 2.78
N LYS A 39 8.92 0.58 2.29
CA LYS A 39 10.07 0.19 3.12
C LYS A 39 11.18 1.23 3.03
N GLY A 40 11.63 1.71 4.17
CA GLY A 40 12.81 2.56 4.26
C GLY A 40 14.07 1.73 4.05
N LYS A 41 15.09 2.32 3.40
CA LYS A 41 16.41 1.70 3.22
C LYS A 41 17.46 2.21 4.19
N ASP A 42 17.16 3.30 4.89
CA ASP A 42 17.98 3.94 5.91
C ASP A 42 17.12 4.31 7.13
N GLU A 43 17.73 4.51 8.30
CA GLU A 43 17.02 4.75 9.56
C GLU A 43 16.08 5.94 9.51
N GLU A 44 16.52 7.05 8.91
CA GLU A 44 15.72 8.28 8.78
C GLU A 44 14.46 8.03 7.94
N SER A 45 14.57 7.29 6.83
CA SER A 45 13.44 6.91 6.00
C SER A 45 12.47 5.95 6.70
N VAL A 46 12.98 5.05 7.55
CA VAL A 46 12.14 4.14 8.36
C VAL A 46 11.36 4.94 9.40
N GLU A 47 12.02 5.84 10.13
CA GLU A 47 11.36 6.69 11.11
C GLU A 47 10.28 7.57 10.49
N ALA A 48 10.56 8.18 9.34
CA ALA A 48 9.60 9.00 8.61
C ALA A 48 8.36 8.18 8.23
N LEU A 49 8.55 6.96 7.70
CA LEU A 49 7.45 6.06 7.36
C LEU A 49 6.62 5.65 8.58
N ILE A 50 7.25 5.34 9.72
CA ILE A 50 6.55 4.97 10.95
C ILE A 50 5.72 6.15 11.48
N LYS A 51 6.32 7.35 11.57
CA LYS A 51 5.62 8.57 12.00
C LYS A 51 4.43 8.87 11.08
N PHE A 52 4.62 8.74 9.77
CA PHE A 52 3.58 8.92 8.79
C PHE A 52 2.45 7.88 8.93
N GLY A 53 2.80 6.61 9.15
CA GLY A 53 1.85 5.53 9.40
C GLY A 53 0.98 5.78 10.64
N GLU A 54 1.57 6.26 11.73
CA GLU A 54 0.85 6.64 12.95
C GLU A 54 -0.17 7.78 12.70
N ILE A 55 0.21 8.79 11.92
CA ILE A 55 -0.70 9.89 11.54
C ILE A 55 -1.86 9.35 10.70
N LEU A 56 -1.58 8.50 9.73
CA LEU A 56 -2.63 7.96 8.86
C LEU A 56 -3.56 7.00 9.61
N LYS A 57 -3.06 6.17 10.54
CA LYS A 57 -3.89 5.31 11.40
C LYS A 57 -4.95 6.11 12.15
N ARG A 58 -4.60 7.30 12.66
CA ARG A 58 -5.53 8.19 13.37
C ARG A 58 -6.68 8.69 12.49
N LYS A 59 -6.47 8.77 11.17
CA LYS A 59 -7.50 9.21 10.21
C LYS A 59 -8.53 8.14 9.85
N LYS A 60 -8.34 6.88 10.29
CA LYS A 60 -9.27 5.73 10.15
C LYS A 60 -9.83 5.49 8.73
N THR A 61 -9.15 5.99 7.71
CA THR A 61 -9.62 5.96 6.31
C THR A 61 -8.99 4.84 5.51
N TYR A 62 -7.87 4.30 6.01
CA TYR A 62 -7.12 3.22 5.40
C TYR A 62 -6.78 2.19 6.47
N ASP A 63 -6.76 0.93 6.09
CA ASP A 63 -6.22 -0.13 6.93
C ASP A 63 -4.69 -0.09 6.83
N ILE A 64 -4.02 0.25 7.93
CA ILE A 64 -2.58 0.52 7.96
C ILE A 64 -1.92 -0.36 9.00
N ASN A 65 -0.91 -1.10 8.56
CA ASN A 65 -0.02 -1.84 9.45
C ASN A 65 1.34 -1.16 9.48
N ILE A 66 1.86 -0.95 10.68
CA ILE A 66 3.24 -0.48 10.87
C ILE A 66 4.08 -1.75 11.04
N ILE A 67 5.13 -1.86 10.24
CA ILE A 67 6.07 -2.97 10.26
C ILE A 67 7.46 -2.47 10.64
N SER A 68 8.38 -3.37 10.97
CA SER A 68 9.69 -3.02 11.52
C SER A 68 10.53 -2.07 10.65
N ASN A 69 10.31 -2.03 9.33
CA ASN A 69 11.03 -1.17 8.40
C ASN A 69 10.15 -0.28 7.52
N GLY A 70 8.92 0.01 7.95
CA GLY A 70 8.03 0.93 7.23
C GLY A 70 6.56 0.67 7.49
N ILE A 71 5.74 0.76 6.44
CA ILE A 71 4.28 0.68 6.55
C ILE A 71 3.67 -0.15 5.42
N GLU A 72 2.54 -0.77 5.72
CA GLU A 72 1.64 -1.38 4.75
C GLU A 72 0.31 -0.64 4.77
N ILE A 73 -0.21 -0.31 3.61
CA ILE A 73 -1.53 0.28 3.43
C ILE A 73 -2.35 -0.72 2.61
N ASN A 74 -3.48 -1.15 3.17
CA ASN A 74 -4.39 -2.11 2.57
C ASN A 74 -5.68 -1.41 2.12
N LYS A 75 -6.22 -1.85 0.99
CA LYS A 75 -7.53 -1.43 0.51
C LYS A 75 -8.28 -2.61 -0.07
N ILE A 76 -9.45 -2.87 0.51
CA ILE A 76 -10.39 -3.86 0.00
C ILE A 76 -11.20 -3.23 -1.14
N LEU A 77 -11.27 -3.91 -2.28
CA LEU A 77 -11.99 -3.49 -3.48
C LEU A 77 -12.72 -4.68 -4.10
N PRO A 78 -13.86 -4.48 -4.77
CA PRO A 78 -14.44 -5.50 -5.64
C PRO A 78 -13.49 -5.89 -6.79
N ILE A 79 -13.40 -7.18 -7.12
CA ILE A 79 -12.46 -7.73 -8.12
C ILE A 79 -12.67 -7.17 -9.53
N ASN A 80 -13.92 -6.81 -9.87
CA ASN A 80 -14.29 -6.25 -11.17
C ASN A 80 -13.89 -4.78 -11.33
N ASN A 81 -13.35 -4.14 -10.28
CA ASN A 81 -13.03 -2.72 -10.27
C ASN A 81 -11.55 -2.45 -10.61
N PHE A 82 -11.10 -2.93 -11.77
CA PHE A 82 -9.72 -2.74 -12.26
C PHE A 82 -9.29 -1.27 -12.31
N LYS A 83 -10.22 -0.36 -12.66
CA LYS A 83 -9.97 1.08 -12.72
C LYS A 83 -9.55 1.66 -11.36
N SER A 84 -10.09 1.10 -10.27
CA SER A 84 -9.68 1.47 -8.91
C SER A 84 -8.30 0.94 -8.53
N GLY A 85 -7.84 -0.14 -9.15
CA GLY A 85 -6.48 -0.65 -8.99
C GLY A 85 -5.42 0.27 -9.59
N GLU A 86 -5.65 0.80 -10.79
CA GLU A 86 -4.76 1.78 -11.42
C GLU A 86 -4.74 3.12 -10.65
N GLN A 87 -5.91 3.55 -10.17
CA GLN A 87 -6.01 4.74 -9.31
C GLN A 87 -5.24 4.52 -8.00
N TRP A 88 -5.26 3.31 -7.45
CA TRP A 88 -4.52 2.95 -6.25
C TRP A 88 -3.01 3.01 -6.46
N THR A 89 -2.48 2.39 -7.53
CA THR A 89 -1.04 2.42 -7.82
C THR A 89 -0.54 3.85 -8.06
N THR A 90 -1.32 4.66 -8.77
CA THR A 90 -1.04 6.09 -8.99
C THR A 90 -1.01 6.86 -7.67
N LEU A 91 -2.02 6.67 -6.81
CA LEU A 91 -2.10 7.33 -5.52
C LEU A 91 -0.90 6.99 -4.63
N MET A 92 -0.56 5.71 -4.53
CA MET A 92 0.54 5.24 -3.67
C MET A 92 1.91 5.67 -4.21
N THR A 93 2.06 5.76 -5.52
CA THR A 93 3.29 6.29 -6.14
C THR A 93 3.46 7.78 -5.83
N LYS A 94 2.39 8.58 -5.97
CA LYS A 94 2.41 10.00 -5.56
C LYS A 94 2.69 10.14 -4.05
N LEU A 95 2.09 9.27 -3.23
CA LEU A 95 2.34 9.27 -1.79
C LEU A 95 3.80 9.02 -1.46
N LYS A 96 4.45 8.07 -2.16
CA LYS A 96 5.89 7.84 -2.04
C LYS A 96 6.68 9.12 -2.33
N GLU A 97 6.37 9.81 -3.43
CA GLU A 97 7.06 11.05 -3.81
C GLU A 97 6.90 12.15 -2.76
N GLU A 98 5.70 12.31 -2.19
CA GLU A 98 5.45 13.29 -1.13
C GLU A 98 6.19 12.94 0.17
N ILE A 99 6.23 11.66 0.57
CA ILE A 99 6.99 11.24 1.75
C ILE A 99 8.49 11.51 1.54
N ILE A 100 9.03 11.24 0.35
CA ILE A 100 10.44 11.50 0.05
C ILE A 100 10.77 13.00 0.14
N LYS A 101 9.85 13.91 -0.18
CA LYS A 101 10.09 15.36 -0.02
C LYS A 101 10.16 15.81 1.44
N MET A 102 9.69 15.00 2.38
CA MET A 102 9.71 15.30 3.82
C MET A 102 10.98 14.80 4.53
N ILE A 103 11.87 14.14 3.80
CA ILE A 103 13.12 13.52 4.28
C ILE A 103 14.29 14.13 3.51
#